data_AF-A7AX78-F1
#
_entry.id   AF-A7AX78-F1
#
_cell.length_a   1.000
_cell.length_b   1.000
_cell.length_c   1.000
_cell.angle_alpha   90.00
_cell.angle_beta   90.00
_cell.angle_gamma   90.00
#
_symmetry.space_group_name_H-M   'P 1'
#
loop_
_entity.id
_entity.type
_entity.pdbx_description
1 polymer ?
#
loop_
_entity_poly.entity_id
_entity_poly.type
_entity_poly.pdbx_seq_one_letter_code
_entity_poly.pdbx_strand_id
1 'polypeptide(L)'
;MASSSSQSRAMKHKSRHISQLNIEDNDDFSFVSRRGVGDIDFSVGAELPPMVDSDADEGPVVVNAHEFIQRRSPVKHEREPSLSPPRRTVEVDNDDDEVVYRDKSGKRITRDQWLVLHAKRVVKAKRAEPAQELAWGKGLVQKADLEAQAQEELKISKQPLNRYDIDEDYDQQLKERTRWSDPINDTSSVTNEDQPDNVPKCRFTGLPNRFNIQPGYRWDGVIRGNGYEERWFKARARTAAKEQEYYLNNIADM
;
A
#
# COMPACT_ATOMS: atom_id res chain seq x y z
N MET A 1 64.61 -40.80 -39.73
CA MET A 1 63.29 -41.17 -40.28
C MET A 1 62.46 -41.76 -39.15
N ALA A 2 61.54 -41.00 -38.59
CA ALA A 2 60.56 -41.48 -37.62
C ALA A 2 59.25 -40.73 -37.91
N SER A 3 58.30 -41.42 -38.53
CA SER A 3 57.00 -40.88 -38.92
C SER A 3 55.99 -41.10 -37.79
N SER A 4 55.54 -40.03 -37.14
CA SER A 4 54.46 -40.07 -36.16
C SER A 4 53.11 -39.95 -36.88
N SER A 5 52.36 -41.06 -36.89
CA SER A 5 51.00 -41.14 -37.42
C SER A 5 50.00 -40.48 -36.46
N SER A 6 49.27 -39.49 -36.95
CA SER A 6 48.26 -38.73 -36.21
C SER A 6 46.88 -39.37 -36.44
N GLN A 7 46.26 -39.92 -35.38
CA GLN A 7 44.88 -40.42 -35.43
C GLN A 7 43.92 -39.43 -34.75
N SER A 8 43.11 -38.77 -35.57
CA SER A 8 42.01 -37.91 -35.14
C SER A 8 40.81 -38.74 -34.67
N ARG A 9 40.39 -38.55 -33.42
CA ARG A 9 39.22 -39.23 -32.82
C ARG A 9 37.99 -38.31 -32.89
N ALA A 10 37.04 -38.63 -33.76
CA ALA A 10 35.78 -37.90 -33.91
C ALA A 10 34.85 -38.13 -32.72
N MET A 11 34.40 -37.05 -32.08
CA MET A 11 33.38 -37.08 -31.02
C MET A 11 31.96 -37.00 -31.62
N LYS A 12 31.14 -38.00 -31.35
CA LYS A 12 29.70 -38.03 -31.69
C LYS A 12 28.93 -37.35 -30.56
N HIS A 13 28.35 -36.17 -30.85
CA HIS A 13 27.41 -35.50 -29.96
C HIS A 13 26.06 -36.24 -30.00
N LYS A 14 25.61 -36.74 -28.84
CA LYS A 14 24.31 -37.39 -28.67
C LYS A 14 23.34 -36.37 -28.09
N SER A 15 22.47 -35.83 -28.94
CA SER A 15 21.39 -34.93 -28.55
C SER A 15 20.43 -35.67 -27.59
N ARG A 16 20.24 -35.14 -26.39
CA ARG A 16 19.24 -35.61 -25.44
C ARG A 16 18.00 -34.73 -25.60
N HIS A 17 16.91 -35.32 -26.07
CA HIS A 17 15.58 -34.73 -26.04
C HIS A 17 15.20 -34.38 -24.59
N ILE A 18 14.90 -33.11 -24.33
CA ILE A 18 14.32 -32.65 -23.08
C ILE A 18 12.82 -32.89 -23.19
N SER A 19 12.33 -33.88 -22.46
CA SER A 19 10.90 -34.09 -22.24
C SER A 19 10.35 -32.93 -21.44
N GLN A 20 9.35 -32.23 -21.99
CA GLN A 20 8.59 -31.20 -21.29
C GLN A 20 7.91 -31.83 -20.08
N LEU A 21 8.27 -31.40 -18.88
CA LEU A 21 7.53 -31.71 -17.66
C LEU A 21 6.42 -30.67 -17.53
N ASN A 22 5.17 -31.11 -17.72
CA ASN A 22 4.00 -30.32 -17.34
C ASN A 22 3.99 -30.22 -15.81
N ILE A 23 4.20 -29.01 -15.31
CA ILE A 23 3.96 -28.65 -13.92
C ILE A 23 2.47 -28.34 -13.81
N GLU A 24 1.71 -29.29 -13.28
CA GLU A 24 0.34 -29.08 -12.85
C GLU A 24 0.38 -28.36 -11.49
N ASP A 25 0.34 -27.02 -11.52
CA ASP A 25 0.21 -26.18 -10.33
C ASP A 25 -1.26 -26.19 -9.86
N ASN A 26 -1.70 -27.29 -9.24
CA ASN A 26 -2.97 -27.37 -8.51
C ASN A 26 -2.77 -26.86 -7.07
N ASP A 27 -2.76 -25.54 -6.88
CA ASP A 27 -2.87 -24.91 -5.56
C ASP A 27 -4.03 -23.91 -5.58
N ASP A 28 -5.26 -24.45 -5.61
CA ASP A 28 -6.48 -23.70 -5.40
C ASP A 28 -6.56 -23.23 -3.94
N PHE A 29 -6.65 -21.91 -3.78
CA PHE A 29 -6.81 -21.23 -2.51
C PHE A 29 -8.18 -21.53 -1.88
N SER A 30 -8.31 -22.67 -1.20
CA SER A 30 -9.38 -22.84 -0.20
C SER A 30 -8.89 -22.33 1.16
N PHE A 31 -9.37 -21.14 1.53
CA PHE A 31 -9.22 -20.61 2.89
C PHE A 31 -10.10 -21.43 3.84
N VAL A 32 -9.59 -22.56 4.34
CA VAL A 32 -10.25 -23.30 5.43
C VAL A 32 -9.98 -22.55 6.74
N SER A 33 -10.94 -21.69 7.11
CA SER A 33 -11.00 -21.08 8.44
C SER A 33 -11.21 -22.17 9.50
N ARG A 34 -10.13 -22.59 10.17
CA ARG A 34 -10.25 -23.39 11.39
C ARG A 34 -10.82 -22.51 12.51
N ARG A 35 -12.14 -22.57 12.70
CA ARG A 35 -12.75 -22.37 14.02
C ARG A 35 -13.34 -23.70 14.45
N GLY A 36 -12.92 -24.16 15.62
CA GLY A 36 -13.40 -25.39 16.21
C GLY A 36 -14.76 -25.22 16.90
N VAL A 37 -15.44 -26.37 16.95
CA VAL A 37 -16.49 -26.83 17.87
C VAL A 37 -17.92 -26.34 17.62
N GLY A 38 -18.77 -27.31 17.31
CA GLY A 38 -20.23 -27.21 17.34
C GLY A 38 -20.86 -28.14 16.32
N ASP A 39 -21.04 -29.41 16.71
CA ASP A 39 -21.82 -30.40 15.95
C ASP A 39 -23.23 -29.87 15.69
N ILE A 40 -23.59 -29.69 14.41
CA ILE A 40 -24.97 -29.50 13.96
C ILE A 40 -25.15 -30.36 12.72
N ASP A 41 -25.84 -31.48 12.93
CA ASP A 41 -26.35 -32.33 11.87
C ASP A 41 -27.35 -31.55 11.01
N PHE A 42 -27.09 -31.44 9.71
CA PHE A 42 -28.14 -31.15 8.74
C PHE A 42 -27.89 -31.92 7.44
N SER A 43 -28.49 -33.10 7.36
CA SER A 43 -28.75 -33.77 6.09
C SER A 43 -29.88 -33.01 5.36
N VAL A 44 -29.72 -32.88 4.04
CA VAL A 44 -30.75 -32.98 2.98
C VAL A 44 -30.26 -32.19 1.76
N GLY A 45 -30.16 -32.89 0.63
CA GLY A 45 -29.84 -32.32 -0.67
C GLY A 45 -30.84 -31.26 -1.12
N ALA A 46 -30.31 -30.21 -1.72
CA ALA A 46 -31.03 -29.29 -2.57
C ALA A 46 -30.12 -28.97 -3.76
N GLU A 47 -30.51 -29.42 -4.94
CA GLU A 47 -29.92 -28.99 -6.21
C GLU A 47 -30.05 -27.47 -6.31
N LEU A 48 -28.92 -26.78 -6.46
CA LEU A 48 -28.90 -25.36 -6.80
C LEU A 48 -29.32 -25.21 -8.28
N PRO A 49 -30.22 -24.29 -8.61
CA PRO A 49 -30.61 -24.05 -10.00
C PRO A 49 -29.42 -23.52 -10.80
N PRO A 50 -29.33 -23.86 -12.11
CA PRO A 50 -28.24 -23.37 -12.96
C PRO A 50 -28.30 -21.85 -13.11
N MET A 51 -27.12 -21.24 -13.01
CA MET A 51 -26.88 -19.82 -13.19
C MET A 51 -27.19 -19.46 -14.65
N VAL A 52 -28.19 -18.61 -14.86
CA VAL A 52 -28.54 -18.08 -16.18
C VAL A 52 -27.51 -17.03 -16.55
N ASP A 53 -26.71 -17.33 -17.56
CA ASP A 53 -25.81 -16.39 -18.21
C ASP A 53 -26.66 -15.33 -18.93
N SER A 54 -26.55 -14.08 -18.47
CA SER A 54 -27.15 -12.92 -19.12
C SER A 54 -26.12 -12.35 -20.08
N ASP A 55 -26.22 -12.73 -21.35
CA ASP A 55 -25.52 -12.14 -22.49
C ASP A 55 -25.96 -10.68 -22.69
N ALA A 56 -25.35 -9.76 -21.95
CA ALA A 56 -25.39 -8.33 -22.24
C ALA A 56 -24.00 -7.88 -22.66
N ASP A 57 -23.77 -7.88 -23.97
CA ASP A 57 -22.65 -7.22 -24.64
C ASP A 57 -22.64 -5.72 -24.30
N GLU A 58 -21.81 -5.33 -23.34
CA GLU A 58 -21.40 -3.93 -23.16
C GLU A 58 -19.88 -3.85 -23.34
N GLY A 59 -19.47 -3.60 -24.59
CA GLY A 59 -18.10 -3.23 -24.91
C GLY A 59 -17.64 -1.97 -24.15
N PRO A 60 -16.33 -1.69 -24.10
CA PRO A 60 -15.80 -0.61 -23.28
C PRO A 60 -16.32 0.75 -23.77
N VAL A 61 -17.15 1.38 -22.96
CA VAL A 61 -17.64 2.75 -23.19
C VAL A 61 -16.46 3.72 -23.05
N VAL A 62 -15.93 4.20 -24.18
CA VAL A 62 -14.98 5.30 -24.23
C VAL A 62 -15.72 6.57 -23.82
N VAL A 63 -15.63 6.93 -22.54
CA VAL A 63 -16.15 8.21 -22.05
C VAL A 63 -15.13 9.31 -22.37
N ASN A 64 -15.53 10.28 -23.20
CA ASN A 64 -14.78 11.52 -23.37
C ASN A 64 -14.56 12.16 -22.00
N ALA A 65 -13.30 12.48 -21.65
CA ALA A 65 -12.95 13.04 -20.34
C ALA A 65 -13.75 14.30 -20.00
N HIS A 66 -14.07 15.11 -21.01
CA HIS A 66 -14.97 16.27 -20.90
C HIS A 66 -16.42 15.86 -20.55
N GLU A 67 -17.00 14.84 -21.17
CA GLU A 67 -18.36 14.37 -20.86
C GLU A 67 -18.44 13.71 -19.47
N PHE A 68 -17.38 13.00 -19.06
CA PHE A 68 -17.29 12.40 -17.74
C PHE A 68 -17.27 13.44 -16.62
N ILE A 69 -16.54 14.55 -16.83
CA ILE A 69 -16.51 15.69 -15.91
C ILE A 69 -17.86 16.41 -15.89
N GLN A 70 -18.55 16.55 -17.04
CA GLN A 70 -19.89 17.14 -17.09
C GLN A 70 -20.96 16.30 -16.37
N ARG A 71 -20.86 14.96 -16.40
CA ARG A 71 -21.70 14.06 -15.60
C ARG A 71 -21.37 14.09 -14.10
N ARG A 72 -20.15 14.53 -13.74
CA ARG A 72 -19.67 14.64 -12.34
C ARG A 72 -19.74 16.05 -11.77
N SER A 73 -19.92 17.08 -12.60
CA SER A 73 -20.41 18.36 -12.09
C SER A 73 -21.68 18.04 -11.30
N PRO A 74 -21.85 18.59 -10.09
CA PRO A 74 -23.10 18.44 -9.38
C PRO A 74 -24.15 19.18 -10.20
N VAL A 75 -24.75 18.47 -11.15
CA VAL A 75 -26.11 18.77 -11.56
C VAL A 75 -26.82 18.86 -10.24
N LYS A 76 -27.31 20.07 -9.95
CA LYS A 76 -28.30 20.26 -8.91
C LYS A 76 -29.44 19.34 -9.35
N HIS A 77 -29.41 18.09 -8.90
CA HIS A 77 -30.63 17.34 -8.76
C HIS A 77 -31.41 18.20 -7.78
N GLU A 78 -32.27 19.04 -8.35
CA GLU A 78 -33.48 19.44 -7.68
C GLU A 78 -34.07 18.13 -7.20
N ARG A 79 -33.80 17.84 -5.93
CA ARG A 79 -34.31 16.64 -5.30
C ARG A 79 -35.80 16.83 -5.40
N GLU A 80 -36.43 16.08 -6.29
CA GLU A 80 -37.88 15.91 -6.27
C GLU A 80 -38.24 15.70 -4.79
N PRO A 81 -39.07 16.58 -4.22
CA PRO A 81 -39.32 16.57 -2.79
C PRO A 81 -39.76 15.17 -2.44
N SER A 82 -38.94 14.50 -1.62
CA SER A 82 -39.27 13.18 -1.10
C SER A 82 -40.72 13.21 -0.64
N LEU A 83 -41.52 12.18 -0.94
CA LEU A 83 -42.88 12.03 -0.39
C LEU A 83 -42.92 11.98 1.15
N SER A 84 -41.76 12.04 1.81
CA SER A 84 -41.63 12.44 3.21
C SER A 84 -42.25 13.83 3.41
N PRO A 85 -43.10 14.02 4.43
CA PRO A 85 -43.66 15.33 4.75
C PRO A 85 -42.55 16.39 4.74
N PRO A 86 -42.79 17.59 4.17
CA PRO A 86 -41.78 18.62 4.12
C PRO A 86 -41.20 18.80 5.53
N ARG A 87 -39.88 18.68 5.66
CA ARG A 87 -39.19 19.03 6.89
C ARG A 87 -39.62 20.46 7.16
N ARG A 88 -40.45 20.64 8.20
CA ARG A 88 -41.07 21.92 8.57
C ARG A 88 -40.03 23.02 8.36
N THR A 89 -40.25 23.86 7.35
CA THR A 89 -39.57 25.15 7.28
C THR A 89 -40.17 25.91 8.43
N VAL A 90 -39.45 25.96 9.55
CA VAL A 90 -39.84 26.71 10.75
C VAL A 90 -39.63 28.18 10.41
N GLU A 91 -40.52 28.71 9.58
CA GLU A 91 -40.88 30.11 9.69
C GLU A 91 -41.99 30.17 10.74
N VAL A 92 -41.81 31.08 11.71
CA VAL A 92 -42.56 31.26 12.95
C VAL A 92 -41.99 30.47 14.13
N ASP A 93 -41.31 31.25 14.97
CA ASP A 93 -41.04 31.10 16.40
C ASP A 93 -42.00 30.10 17.09
N ASN A 94 -41.57 28.85 17.20
CA ASN A 94 -42.17 27.91 18.15
C ASN A 94 -41.21 27.84 19.34
N ASP A 95 -41.65 28.30 20.50
CA ASP A 95 -40.96 28.09 21.79
C ASP A 95 -40.84 26.60 22.16
N ASP A 96 -41.38 25.70 21.34
CA ASP A 96 -41.37 24.25 21.52
C ASP A 96 -40.11 23.55 20.96
N ASP A 97 -39.25 24.24 20.20
CA ASP A 97 -37.96 23.71 19.71
C ASP A 97 -36.78 24.00 20.67
N GLU A 98 -37.05 24.15 21.98
CA GLU A 98 -36.01 24.38 22.97
C GLU A 98 -35.04 23.19 23.11
N VAL A 99 -33.75 23.44 22.84
CA VAL A 99 -32.68 22.45 22.99
C VAL A 99 -32.51 22.06 24.47
N VAL A 100 -32.86 20.82 24.79
CA VAL A 100 -32.79 20.27 26.15
C VAL A 100 -31.35 19.86 26.49
N TYR A 101 -30.70 20.62 27.36
CA TYR A 101 -29.39 20.24 27.90
C TYR A 101 -29.53 19.26 29.06
N ARG A 102 -28.63 18.27 29.17
CA ARG A 102 -28.61 17.26 30.24
C ARG A 102 -27.22 17.09 30.84
N ASP A 103 -27.17 16.74 32.12
CA ASP A 103 -25.92 16.41 32.81
C ASP A 103 -25.48 14.96 32.51
N LYS A 104 -24.27 14.59 32.92
CA LYS A 104 -23.76 13.22 32.92
C LYS A 104 -24.65 12.24 33.70
N SER A 105 -25.43 12.76 34.65
CA SER A 105 -26.44 12.02 35.43
C SER A 105 -27.83 11.97 34.76
N GLY A 106 -27.98 12.55 33.57
CA GLY A 106 -29.22 12.59 32.79
C GLY A 106 -30.24 13.66 33.20
N LYS A 107 -29.97 14.42 34.26
CA LYS A 107 -30.84 15.53 34.74
C LYS A 107 -30.86 16.69 33.74
N ARG A 108 -32.03 17.29 33.51
CA ARG A 108 -32.19 18.47 32.64
C ARG A 108 -31.50 19.69 33.26
N ILE A 109 -30.72 20.41 32.47
CA ILE A 109 -29.94 21.59 32.86
C ILE A 109 -30.37 22.79 32.01
N THR A 110 -30.28 24.01 32.55
CA THR A 110 -30.50 25.25 31.78
C THR A 110 -29.33 25.53 30.82
N ARG A 111 -29.59 26.32 29.77
CA ARG A 111 -28.57 26.71 28.76
C ARG A 111 -27.31 27.33 29.38
N ASP A 112 -27.48 28.23 30.34
CA ASP A 112 -26.36 28.94 30.99
C ASP A 112 -25.51 28.00 31.84
N GLN A 113 -26.15 27.09 32.56
CA GLN A 113 -25.46 26.08 33.35
C GLN A 113 -24.67 25.12 32.44
N TRP A 114 -25.21 24.75 31.27
CA TRP A 114 -24.48 23.97 30.27
C TRP A 114 -23.25 24.73 29.73
N LEU A 115 -23.39 26.02 29.41
CA LEU A 115 -22.27 26.86 28.96
C LEU A 115 -21.15 26.92 30.00
N VAL A 116 -21.50 27.09 31.28
CA VAL A 116 -20.52 27.11 32.39
C VAL A 116 -19.83 25.76 32.56
N LEU A 117 -20.58 24.65 32.51
CA LEU A 117 -20.00 23.30 32.59
C LEU A 117 -19.10 23.00 31.40
N HIS A 118 -19.50 23.41 30.20
CA HIS A 118 -18.72 23.27 28.98
C HIS A 118 -17.43 24.07 29.06
N ALA A 119 -17.50 25.35 29.46
CA ALA A 119 -16.33 26.21 29.66
C ALA A 119 -15.36 25.63 30.70
N LYS A 120 -15.87 25.15 31.84
CA LYS A 120 -15.05 24.47 32.87
C LYS A 120 -14.39 23.21 32.32
N ARG A 121 -15.07 22.43 31.47
CA ARG A 121 -14.52 21.24 30.82
C ARG A 121 -13.41 21.59 29.84
N VAL A 122 -13.59 22.63 29.03
CA VAL A 122 -12.56 23.13 28.11
C VAL A 122 -11.33 23.61 28.87
N VAL A 123 -11.51 24.40 29.94
CA VAL A 123 -10.39 24.86 30.78
C VAL A 123 -9.69 23.69 31.47
N LYS A 124 -10.44 22.71 32.01
CA LYS A 124 -9.88 21.50 32.61
C LYS A 124 -9.14 20.63 31.59
N ALA A 125 -9.63 20.53 30.36
CA ALA A 125 -8.95 19.80 29.29
C ALA A 125 -7.68 20.51 28.82
N LYS A 126 -7.67 21.85 28.76
CA LYS A 126 -6.49 22.66 28.43
C LYS A 126 -5.43 22.65 29.55
N ARG A 127 -5.88 22.54 30.81
CA ARG A 127 -5.01 22.42 32.01
C ARG A 127 -4.62 20.99 32.33
N ALA A 128 -5.27 20.00 31.73
CA ALA A 128 -4.78 18.64 31.81
C ALA A 128 -3.43 18.66 31.11
N GLU A 129 -2.38 18.38 31.87
CA GLU A 129 -1.04 18.18 31.32
C GLU A 129 -1.17 17.27 30.08
N PRO A 130 -0.54 17.65 28.94
CA PRO A 130 -0.64 16.84 27.73
C PRO A 130 -0.28 15.41 28.13
N ALA A 131 -1.20 14.48 27.85
CA ALA A 131 -1.03 13.08 28.24
C ALA A 131 0.37 12.66 27.85
N GLN A 132 1.20 12.34 28.86
CA GLN A 132 2.64 12.16 28.72
C GLN A 132 2.90 11.29 27.50
N GLU A 133 3.48 11.87 26.44
CA GLU A 133 3.64 11.17 25.19
C GLU A 133 4.46 9.92 25.45
N LEU A 134 3.83 8.75 25.25
CA LEU A 134 4.44 7.47 25.55
C LEU A 134 5.55 7.22 24.53
N ALA A 135 6.72 7.81 24.77
CA ALA A 135 7.84 7.81 23.84
C ALA A 135 8.30 6.39 23.50
N TRP A 136 8.03 5.41 24.36
CA TRP A 136 8.37 4.01 24.15
C TRP A 136 7.34 3.20 23.35
N GLY A 137 6.18 3.78 23.02
CA GLY A 137 5.14 3.10 22.26
C GLY A 137 5.30 3.19 20.73
N LYS A 138 6.16 4.09 20.24
CA LYS A 138 6.39 4.31 18.80
C LYS A 138 7.75 3.76 18.36
N GLY A 139 7.82 3.26 17.13
CA GLY A 139 9.09 2.79 16.56
C GLY A 139 10.09 3.93 16.34
N LEU A 140 11.39 3.65 16.49
CA LEU A 140 12.45 4.64 16.27
C LEU A 140 12.43 5.18 14.84
N VAL A 141 12.28 4.29 13.85
CA VAL A 141 12.19 4.64 12.42
C VAL A 141 10.98 5.54 12.16
N GLN A 142 9.81 5.22 12.71
CA GLN A 142 8.61 6.04 12.55
C GLN A 142 8.79 7.48 13.07
N LYS A 143 9.57 7.67 14.15
CA LYS A 143 9.87 9.01 14.67
C LYS A 143 10.82 9.76 13.76
N ALA A 144 11.89 9.10 13.30
CA ALA A 144 12.83 9.67 12.36
C ALA A 144 12.14 10.06 11.04
N ASP A 145 11.26 9.20 10.53
CA ASP A 145 10.47 9.47 9.32
C ASP A 145 9.55 10.68 9.51
N LEU A 146 8.87 10.78 10.66
CA LEU A 146 8.02 11.94 10.97
C LEU A 146 8.84 13.24 11.06
N GLU A 147 10.03 13.19 11.67
CA GLU A 147 10.92 14.34 11.75
C GLU A 147 11.44 14.74 10.36
N ALA A 148 11.85 13.77 9.54
CA ALA A 148 12.27 14.00 8.17
C ALA A 148 11.15 14.63 7.33
N GLN A 149 9.92 14.10 7.42
CA GLN A 149 8.75 14.66 6.75
C GLN A 149 8.47 16.10 7.19
N ALA A 150 8.56 16.39 8.49
CA ALA A 150 8.38 17.76 8.98
C ALA A 150 9.46 18.71 8.45
N GLN A 151 10.71 18.26 8.38
CA GLN A 151 11.81 19.05 7.78
C GLN A 151 11.58 19.28 6.28
N GLU A 152 11.12 18.28 5.54
CA GLU A 152 10.76 18.39 4.13
C GLU A 152 9.61 19.37 3.91
N GLU A 153 8.55 19.31 4.73
CA GLU A 153 7.43 20.26 4.67
C GLU A 153 7.89 21.70 4.94
N LEU A 154 8.78 21.90 5.91
CA LEU A 154 9.40 23.19 6.17
C LEU A 154 10.30 23.67 5.02
N LYS A 155 10.92 22.76 4.25
CA LYS A 155 11.67 23.12 3.04
C LYS A 155 10.71 23.48 1.90
N ILE A 156 9.70 22.65 1.64
CA ILE A 156 8.70 22.86 0.59
C ILE A 156 7.93 24.16 0.81
N SER A 157 7.53 24.45 2.05
CA SER A 157 6.82 25.71 2.39
C SER A 157 7.66 26.97 2.13
N LYS A 158 9.00 26.87 2.17
CA LYS A 158 9.91 27.97 1.83
C LYS A 158 10.20 28.06 0.34
N GLN A 159 10.00 26.98 -0.41
CA GLN A 159 10.22 26.93 -1.85
C GLN A 159 9.12 27.68 -2.61
N PRO A 160 9.44 28.31 -3.75
CA PRO A 160 8.43 28.87 -4.64
C PRO A 160 7.57 27.75 -5.27
N LEU A 161 6.34 28.08 -5.67
CA LEU A 161 5.44 27.14 -6.35
C LEU A 161 6.04 26.56 -7.63
N ASN A 162 6.75 27.40 -8.39
CA ASN A 162 7.43 27.00 -9.61
C ASN A 162 8.87 26.62 -9.27
N ARG A 163 9.20 25.33 -9.44
CA ARG A 163 10.58 24.85 -9.42
C ARG A 163 11.16 25.02 -10.82
N TYR A 164 12.36 25.60 -10.93
CA TYR A 164 13.09 25.58 -12.18
C TYR A 164 13.77 24.21 -12.34
N ASP A 165 14.20 23.86 -13.56
CA ASP A 165 14.76 22.53 -13.85
C ASP A 165 15.98 22.18 -12.99
N ILE A 166 16.67 23.18 -12.44
CA ILE A 166 17.86 23.02 -11.61
C ILE A 166 17.82 24.00 -10.42
N ASP A 167 17.47 23.48 -9.25
CA ASP A 167 17.60 24.18 -7.97
C ASP A 167 18.98 23.90 -7.33
N GLU A 168 19.45 24.76 -6.41
CA GLU A 168 20.77 24.61 -5.75
C GLU A 168 20.94 23.26 -5.03
N ASP A 169 19.88 22.78 -4.36
CA ASP A 169 19.87 21.48 -3.67
C ASP A 169 19.96 20.32 -4.67
N TYR A 170 19.30 20.44 -5.83
CA TYR A 170 19.31 19.42 -6.88
C TYR A 170 20.68 19.33 -7.57
N ASP A 171 21.32 20.49 -7.77
CA ASP A 171 22.69 20.57 -8.27
C ASP A 171 23.70 19.88 -7.35
N GLN A 172 23.53 20.01 -6.03
CA GLN A 172 24.36 19.30 -5.06
C GLN A 172 24.15 17.79 -5.16
N GLN A 173 22.89 17.33 -5.19
CA GLN A 173 22.58 15.90 -5.36
C GLN A 173 23.16 15.31 -6.65
N LEU A 174 23.11 16.05 -7.77
CA LEU A 174 23.69 15.62 -9.04
C LEU A 174 25.22 15.50 -8.99
N LYS A 175 25.89 16.38 -8.24
CA LYS A 175 27.35 16.32 -8.02
C LYS A 175 27.74 15.17 -7.11
N GLU A 176 26.93 14.87 -6.10
CA GLU A 176 27.15 13.76 -5.17
C GLU A 176 26.90 12.39 -5.80
N ARG A 177 25.96 12.30 -6.75
CA ARG A 177 25.60 11.03 -7.40
C ARG A 177 26.79 10.42 -8.14
N THR A 178 27.31 9.34 -7.59
CA THR A 178 28.33 8.51 -8.24
C THR A 178 27.75 7.80 -9.48
N ARG A 179 28.44 7.89 -10.61
CA ARG A 179 28.06 7.23 -11.87
C ARG A 179 28.93 5.98 -12.09
N TRP A 180 28.27 4.86 -12.39
CA TRP A 180 28.92 3.55 -12.52
C TRP A 180 29.90 3.43 -13.70
N SER A 181 29.76 4.25 -14.74
CA SER A 181 30.63 4.24 -15.94
C SER A 181 31.57 5.45 -16.03
N ASP A 182 31.78 6.19 -14.94
CA ASP A 182 32.67 7.34 -14.95
C ASP A 182 34.11 6.91 -14.63
N PRO A 183 35.07 7.03 -15.56
CA PRO A 183 36.45 6.64 -15.30
C PRO A 183 37.10 7.49 -14.21
N ILE A 184 36.63 8.72 -13.96
CA ILE A 184 37.14 9.55 -12.88
C ILE A 184 36.83 8.92 -11.51
N ASN A 185 35.71 8.21 -11.39
CA ASN A 185 35.31 7.52 -10.17
C ASN A 185 36.19 6.30 -9.87
N ASP A 186 36.64 5.58 -10.91
CA ASP A 186 37.59 4.46 -10.76
C ASP A 186 38.99 4.92 -10.34
N THR A 187 39.39 6.13 -10.75
CA THR A 187 40.71 6.71 -10.43
C THR A 187 40.73 7.53 -9.14
N SER A 188 39.58 8.05 -8.70
CA SER A 188 39.50 8.70 -7.42
C SER A 188 39.64 7.64 -6.33
N SER A 189 40.75 7.66 -5.59
CA SER A 189 40.96 6.91 -4.35
C SER A 189 39.97 7.32 -3.24
N VAL A 190 38.99 8.16 -3.56
CA VAL A 190 37.72 8.27 -2.85
C VAL A 190 36.92 7.02 -3.21
N THR A 191 37.43 5.85 -2.84
CA THR A 191 36.52 4.82 -2.35
C THR A 191 35.70 5.56 -1.31
N ASN A 192 34.41 5.73 -1.56
CA ASN A 192 33.44 5.87 -0.49
C ASN A 192 33.60 4.58 0.33
N GLU A 193 34.66 4.50 1.12
CA GLU A 193 34.69 3.64 2.28
C GLU A 193 33.47 4.13 3.02
N ASP A 194 32.40 3.35 2.90
CA ASP A 194 31.21 3.47 3.73
C ASP A 194 31.77 3.80 5.10
N GLN A 195 31.66 5.08 5.51
CA GLN A 195 32.07 5.52 6.83
C GLN A 195 31.51 4.45 7.74
N PRO A 196 32.35 3.64 8.43
CA PRO A 196 31.88 2.39 8.96
C PRO A 196 30.77 2.75 9.92
N ASP A 197 29.53 2.55 9.47
CA ASP A 197 28.37 2.77 10.30
C ASP A 197 28.68 1.91 11.50
N ASN A 198 28.90 2.54 12.65
CA ASN A 198 29.34 1.83 13.86
C ASN A 198 28.25 0.81 14.32
N VAL A 199 27.15 0.74 13.56
CA VAL A 199 26.12 -0.27 13.58
C VAL A 199 26.60 -1.51 12.81
N PRO A 200 26.88 -2.62 13.51
CA PRO A 200 27.25 -3.86 12.83
C PRO A 200 26.14 -4.29 11.87
N LYS A 201 26.52 -4.71 10.66
CA LYS A 201 25.61 -5.27 9.64
C LYS A 201 25.63 -6.80 9.74
N CYS A 202 24.57 -7.45 9.25
CA CYS A 202 24.54 -8.92 9.21
C CYS A 202 25.62 -9.44 8.27
N ARG A 203 26.24 -10.57 8.64
CA ARG A 203 27.20 -11.28 7.80
C ARG A 203 26.56 -11.89 6.54
N PHE A 204 25.29 -12.26 6.63
CA PHE A 204 24.57 -12.95 5.57
C PHE A 204 23.61 -11.99 4.87
N THR A 205 23.48 -12.15 3.56
CA THR A 205 22.41 -11.47 2.84
C THR A 205 21.07 -12.06 3.27
N GLY A 206 20.14 -11.19 3.68
CA GLY A 206 18.77 -11.60 3.97
C GLY A 206 18.03 -12.05 2.71
N LEU A 207 16.99 -12.85 2.89
CA LEU A 207 15.96 -13.00 1.86
C LEU A 207 15.26 -11.65 1.64
N PRO A 208 14.82 -11.35 0.41
CA PRO A 208 14.03 -10.15 0.16
C PRO A 208 12.72 -10.23 0.95
N ASN A 209 12.29 -9.10 1.48
CA ASN A 209 11.00 -8.96 2.17
C ASN A 209 10.26 -7.75 1.59
N ARG A 210 8.96 -7.67 1.87
CA ARG A 210 8.10 -6.57 1.38
C ARG A 210 8.58 -5.16 1.73
N PHE A 211 9.38 -5.01 2.78
CA PHE A 211 9.80 -3.73 3.34
C PHE A 211 11.28 -3.41 3.10
N ASN A 212 11.99 -4.24 2.34
CA ASN A 212 13.44 -4.21 2.15
C ASN A 212 14.27 -4.05 3.45
N ILE A 213 13.76 -4.57 4.57
CA ILE A 213 14.45 -4.50 5.88
C ILE A 213 15.56 -5.55 5.91
N GLN A 214 16.80 -5.11 6.11
CA GLN A 214 17.94 -6.02 6.25
C GLN A 214 17.87 -6.80 7.57
N PRO A 215 18.38 -8.04 7.59
CA PRO A 215 18.44 -8.82 8.82
C PRO A 215 19.33 -8.15 9.86
N GLY A 216 18.99 -8.34 11.13
CA GLY A 216 19.82 -7.85 12.24
C GLY A 216 21.21 -8.50 12.26
N TYR A 217 22.18 -7.78 12.82
CA TYR A 217 23.60 -8.19 12.80
C TYR A 217 23.90 -9.57 13.40
N ARG A 218 23.03 -10.04 14.31
CA ARG A 218 23.16 -11.34 15.02
C ARG A 218 22.46 -12.49 14.31
N TRP A 219 21.82 -12.25 13.17
CA TRP A 219 21.13 -13.30 12.44
C TRP A 219 22.12 -14.31 11.87
N ASP A 220 21.79 -15.59 11.98
CA ASP A 220 22.65 -16.73 11.66
C ASP A 220 22.49 -17.23 10.22
N GLY A 221 21.63 -16.60 9.42
CA GLY A 221 21.34 -16.99 8.04
C GLY A 221 20.34 -18.14 7.90
N VAL A 222 19.87 -18.73 9.02
CA VAL A 222 18.91 -19.84 8.96
C VAL A 222 17.49 -19.28 8.82
N ILE A 223 16.81 -19.73 7.77
CA ILE A 223 15.43 -19.35 7.45
C ILE A 223 14.48 -20.14 8.35
N ARG A 224 13.73 -19.43 9.22
CA ARG A 224 12.76 -20.02 10.17
C ARG A 224 11.31 -19.64 9.87
N GLY A 225 11.06 -18.99 8.73
CA GLY A 225 9.72 -18.54 8.34
C GLY A 225 8.88 -19.64 7.68
N ASN A 226 7.58 -19.39 7.57
CA ASN A 226 6.60 -20.27 6.93
C ASN A 226 6.51 -20.12 5.39
N GLY A 227 7.52 -19.49 4.76
CA GLY A 227 7.53 -19.21 3.31
C GLY A 227 6.47 -18.21 2.84
N TYR A 228 5.86 -17.39 3.72
CA TYR A 228 4.84 -16.40 3.32
C TYR A 228 5.38 -15.36 2.33
N GLU A 229 6.55 -14.77 2.61
CA GLU A 229 7.15 -13.74 1.75
C GLU A 229 7.38 -14.27 0.31
N GLU A 230 7.89 -15.49 0.18
CA GLU A 230 8.09 -16.13 -1.13
C GLU A 230 6.77 -16.32 -1.88
N ARG A 231 5.74 -16.83 -1.20
CA ARG A 231 4.40 -16.99 -1.79
C ARG A 231 3.80 -15.63 -2.18
N TRP A 232 4.03 -14.59 -1.38
CA TRP A 232 3.56 -13.23 -1.68
C TRP A 232 4.22 -12.67 -2.94
N PHE A 233 5.54 -12.82 -3.10
CA PHE A 233 6.24 -12.39 -4.32
C PHE A 233 5.77 -13.17 -5.55
N LYS A 234 5.61 -14.49 -5.44
CA LYS A 234 5.06 -15.33 -6.51
C LYS A 234 3.65 -14.89 -6.91
N ALA A 235 2.77 -14.65 -5.95
CA ALA A 235 1.41 -14.18 -6.20
C ALA A 235 1.42 -12.81 -6.90
N ARG A 236 2.27 -11.87 -6.44
CA ARG A 236 2.38 -10.54 -7.04
C ARG A 236 2.90 -10.59 -8.48
N ALA A 237 3.90 -11.44 -8.75
CA ALA A 237 4.43 -11.67 -10.10
C ALA A 237 3.36 -12.28 -11.01
N ARG A 238 2.59 -13.26 -10.52
CA ARG A 238 1.46 -13.85 -11.26
C ARG A 238 0.41 -12.80 -11.62
N THR A 239 0.03 -11.93 -10.68
CA THR A 239 -0.92 -10.84 -10.96
C THR A 239 -0.38 -9.87 -12.00
N ALA A 240 0.88 -9.47 -11.90
CA ALA A 240 1.50 -8.55 -12.85
C ALA A 240 1.60 -9.14 -14.26
N ALA A 241 1.98 -10.42 -14.38
CA ALA A 241 2.01 -11.11 -15.67
C ALA A 241 0.61 -11.17 -16.31
N LYS A 242 -0.40 -11.51 -15.51
CA LYS A 242 -1.80 -11.58 -15.96
C LYS A 242 -2.33 -10.22 -16.42
N GLU A 243 -2.00 -9.14 -15.72
CA GLU A 243 -2.37 -7.76 -16.11
C GLU A 243 -1.72 -7.37 -17.44
N GLN A 244 -0.46 -7.73 -17.65
CA GLN A 244 0.23 -7.51 -18.94
C GLN A 244 -0.42 -8.30 -20.07
N GLU A 245 -0.76 -9.57 -19.84
CA GLU A 245 -1.49 -10.39 -20.81
C GLU A 245 -2.85 -9.78 -21.16
N TYR A 246 -3.63 -9.34 -20.16
CA TYR A 246 -4.90 -8.65 -20.40
C TYR A 246 -4.73 -7.38 -21.21
N TYR A 247 -3.73 -6.57 -20.89
CA TYR A 247 -3.44 -5.35 -21.65
C TYR A 247 -3.13 -5.65 -23.11
N LEU A 248 -2.27 -6.64 -23.37
CA LEU A 248 -1.91 -7.05 -24.73
C LEU A 248 -3.11 -7.63 -25.50
N ASN A 249 -3.93 -8.45 -24.84
CA ASN A 249 -5.14 -9.02 -25.44
C ASN A 249 -6.17 -7.93 -25.76
N ASN A 250 -6.38 -6.97 -24.86
CA ASN A 250 -7.30 -5.85 -25.08
C ASN A 250 -6.85 -4.94 -26.22
N ILE A 251 -5.54 -4.76 -26.41
CA ILE A 251 -5.01 -4.01 -27.56
C ILE A 251 -5.17 -4.80 -28.86
N ALA A 252 -4.98 -6.12 -28.82
CA ALA A 252 -5.05 -6.94 -30.02
C ALA A 252 -6.47 -7.02 -30.62
N ASP A 253 -7.51 -6.76 -29.83
CA ASP A 253 -8.92 -6.76 -30.24
C ASP A 253 -9.46 -5.37 -30.64
N MET A 254 -8.62 -4.32 -30.62
CA MET A 254 -8.93 -2.99 -31.16
C MET A 254 -8.32 -2.77 -32.56
#